data_AF-A0A522AP24-F1
#
_entry.id   AF-A0A522AP24-F1
#
_cell.length_a   1.000
_cell.length_b   1.000
_cell.length_c   1.000
_cell.angle_alpha   90.00
_cell.angle_beta   90.00
_cell.angle_gamma   90.00
#
_symmetry.space_group_name_H-M   'P 1'
#
loop_
_entity.id
_entity.type
_entity.pdbx_description
1 polymer ?
#
loop_
_entity_poly.entity_id
_entity_poly.type
_entity_poly.pdbx_seq_one_letter_code
_entity_poly.pdbx_strand_id
1 'polypeptide(L)'
;MAPRFQMKLGILAEQDRHHESPDTVVVVEPTVGSRARSKGQLYLLVTSMVPGSRAREATRLVADVIRHEYYYDESAGIRVCLIKAILAANKRLGHARERSALGAGGVAGAGAPA
;
A
#
# COMPACT_ATOMS: atom_id res chain seq x y z
N MET A 1 25.44 16.94 -4.51
CA MET A 1 25.46 15.46 -4.55
C MET A 1 24.58 14.98 -3.39
N ALA A 2 23.42 14.36 -3.65
CA ALA A 2 22.50 13.98 -2.58
C ALA A 2 22.98 12.66 -1.94
N PRO A 3 23.11 12.58 -0.61
CA PRO A 3 23.47 11.34 0.05
C PRO A 3 22.39 10.28 -0.22
N ARG A 4 22.78 9.17 -0.84
CA ARG A 4 21.91 8.00 -0.99
C ARG A 4 22.00 7.20 0.31
N PHE A 5 21.03 7.38 1.20
CA PHE A 5 20.87 6.48 2.33
C PHE A 5 20.42 5.12 1.80
N GLN A 6 21.29 4.11 1.88
CA GLN A 6 20.92 2.73 1.60
C GLN A 6 20.43 2.11 2.91
N MET A 7 19.11 2.02 3.08
CA MET A 7 18.53 1.36 4.24
C MET A 7 18.57 -0.17 4.04
N LYS A 8 19.26 -0.88 4.93
CA LYS A 8 19.04 -2.33 5.12
C LYS A 8 17.79 -2.52 5.97
N LEU A 9 16.62 -2.45 5.33
CA LEU A 9 15.36 -2.72 6.03
C LEU A 9 15.24 -4.24 6.23
N GLY A 10 15.13 -4.69 7.48
CA GLY A 10 14.88 -6.09 7.84
C GLY A 10 13.43 -6.47 7.54
N ILE A 11 13.08 -6.48 6.26
CA ILE A 11 11.74 -6.86 5.80
C ILE A 11 11.77 -8.36 5.56
N LEU A 12 10.84 -9.08 6.19
CA LEU A 12 10.59 -10.47 5.83
C LEU A 12 10.13 -10.54 4.37
N ALA A 13 10.79 -11.36 3.56
CA ALA A 13 10.38 -11.56 2.17
C ALA A 13 8.93 -12.07 2.12
N GLU A 14 8.19 -11.76 1.05
CA GLU A 14 6.77 -12.09 0.96
C GLU A 14 6.51 -13.60 1.14
N GLN A 15 7.43 -14.45 0.66
CA GLN A 15 7.42 -15.90 0.80
C GLN A 15 7.61 -16.41 2.24
N ASP A 16 8.30 -15.63 3.08
CA ASP A 16 8.58 -15.98 4.47
C ASP A 16 7.44 -15.50 5.40
N ARG A 17 6.55 -14.63 4.90
CA ARG A 17 5.43 -14.11 5.68
C ARG A 17 4.36 -15.19 5.83
N HIS A 18 3.65 -15.13 6.95
CA HIS A 18 2.48 -15.98 7.15
C HIS A 18 1.53 -15.87 5.95
N HIS A 19 1.07 -17.00 5.41
CA HIS A 19 0.26 -17.04 4.19
C HIS A 19 -1.09 -16.28 4.32
N GLU A 20 -1.59 -16.11 5.55
CA GLU A 20 -2.78 -15.30 5.84
C GLU A 20 -2.47 -13.84 6.24
N SER A 21 -1.20 -13.45 6.36
CA SER A 21 -0.83 -12.07 6.70
C SER A 21 -1.43 -11.12 5.67
N PRO A 22 -2.24 -10.13 6.07
CA PRO A 22 -2.83 -9.20 5.15
C PRO A 22 -1.91 -8.03 4.82
N ASP A 23 -0.69 -8.01 5.34
CA ASP A 23 0.19 -6.84 5.29
C ASP A 23 0.98 -6.76 3.98
N THR A 24 0.95 -5.58 3.37
CA THR A 24 1.73 -5.28 2.17
C THR A 24 2.87 -4.31 2.52
N VAL A 25 4.08 -4.63 2.05
CA VAL A 25 5.25 -3.75 2.17
C VAL A 25 5.73 -3.42 0.77
N VAL A 26 5.89 -2.13 0.47
CA VAL A 26 6.39 -1.62 -0.79
C VAL A 26 7.64 -0.79 -0.53
N VAL A 27 8.71 -1.13 -1.23
CA VAL A 27 9.97 -0.37 -1.25
C VAL A 27 10.20 0.09 -2.67
N VAL A 28 10.34 1.40 -2.86
CA VAL A 28 10.59 2.00 -4.16
C VAL A 28 11.83 2.86 -4.10
N GLU A 29 12.83 2.41 -4.84
CA GLU A 29 14.03 3.17 -5.15
C GLU A 29 13.89 3.76 -6.56
N PRO A 30 13.66 5.08 -6.69
CA PRO A 30 13.44 5.67 -8.00
C PRO A 30 14.69 5.53 -8.88
N THR A 31 14.52 4.93 -10.05
CA THR A 31 15.57 4.83 -11.07
C THR A 31 15.76 6.15 -11.83
N VAL A 32 14.73 7.00 -11.85
CA VAL A 32 14.76 8.31 -12.51
C VAL A 32 15.29 9.39 -11.56
N GLY A 33 16.39 10.05 -11.97
CA GLY A 33 17.08 11.04 -11.16
C GLY A 33 16.24 12.28 -10.78
N SER A 34 15.26 12.68 -11.59
CA SER A 34 14.35 13.79 -11.25
C SER A 34 13.48 13.46 -10.05
N ARG A 35 12.82 12.29 -10.07
CA ARG A 35 11.99 11.78 -8.97
C ARG A 35 12.80 11.53 -7.71
N ALA A 36 14.00 10.99 -7.85
CA ALA A 36 14.92 10.81 -6.73
C ALA A 36 15.30 12.16 -6.07
N ARG A 37 15.46 13.24 -6.85
CA ARG A 37 15.77 14.59 -6.32
C ARG A 37 14.58 15.29 -5.68
N SER A 38 13.38 15.14 -6.24
CA SER A 38 12.20 15.88 -5.77
C SER A 38 11.40 15.17 -4.68
N LYS A 39 11.40 13.82 -4.68
CA LYS A 39 10.55 12.99 -3.82
C LYS A 39 11.31 11.93 -3.04
N GLY A 40 12.46 11.49 -3.54
CA GLY A 40 13.28 10.49 -2.86
C GLY A 40 12.68 9.09 -2.90
N GLN A 41 13.14 8.22 -2.01
CA GLN A 41 12.70 6.84 -1.88
C GLN A 41 11.38 6.76 -1.12
N LEU A 42 10.52 5.81 -1.49
CA LEU A 42 9.24 5.56 -0.83
C LEU A 42 9.25 4.18 -0.17
N TYR A 43 9.05 4.18 1.14
CA TYR A 43 8.85 2.99 1.96
C TYR A 43 7.44 3.02 2.51
N LEU A 44 6.64 2.02 2.20
CA LEU A 44 5.23 1.96 2.58
C LEU A 44 4.90 0.62 3.21
N LEU A 45 4.27 0.67 4.39
CA LEU A 45 3.66 -0.47 5.06
C LEU A 45 2.15 -0.22 5.12
N VAL A 46 1.37 -1.14 4.56
CA VAL A 46 -0.09 -1.11 4.61
C VAL A 46 -0.54 -2.37 5.33
N THR A 47 -1.14 -2.19 6.50
CA THR A 47 -1.61 -3.28 7.35
C THR A 47 -3.13 -3.34 7.35
N SER A 48 -3.67 -4.51 7.70
CA SER A 48 -5.10 -4.68 7.96
C SER A 48 -5.29 -5.29 9.34
N MET A 49 -6.32 -4.83 10.05
CA MET A 49 -6.74 -5.42 11.33
C MET A 49 -7.48 -6.74 11.14
N VAL A 50 -7.90 -7.05 9.92
CA VAL A 50 -8.61 -8.28 9.55
C VAL A 50 -7.68 -9.15 8.70
N PRO A 51 -7.49 -10.45 9.04
CA PRO A 51 -6.65 -11.35 8.26
C PRO A 51 -7.34 -11.80 6.96
N GLY A 52 -6.57 -12.48 6.09
CA GLY A 52 -7.10 -13.19 4.93
C GLY A 52 -6.75 -12.58 3.57
N SER A 53 -6.99 -13.37 2.51
CA SER A 53 -6.57 -13.05 1.12
C SER A 53 -7.19 -11.76 0.58
N ARG A 54 -8.45 -11.48 0.90
CA ARG A 54 -9.13 -10.24 0.48
C ARG A 54 -8.54 -9.00 1.14
N ALA A 55 -8.20 -9.09 2.42
CA ALA A 55 -7.52 -8.01 3.12
C ALA A 55 -6.13 -7.77 2.51
N ARG A 56 -5.41 -8.84 2.14
CA ARG A 56 -4.15 -8.74 1.40
C ARG A 56 -4.30 -8.06 0.04
N GLU A 57 -5.32 -8.41 -0.74
CA GLU A 57 -5.61 -7.74 -2.02
C GLU A 57 -5.92 -6.25 -1.84
N ALA A 58 -6.68 -5.92 -0.78
CA ALA A 58 -6.99 -4.54 -0.44
C ALA A 58 -5.74 -3.73 -0.04
N THR A 59 -4.88 -4.27 0.85
CA THR A 59 -3.64 -3.58 1.25
C THR A 59 -2.69 -3.43 0.06
N ARG A 60 -2.63 -4.42 -0.83
CA ARG A 60 -1.85 -4.35 -2.07
C ARG A 60 -2.35 -3.27 -3.02
N LEU A 61 -3.67 -3.22 -3.25
CA LEU A 61 -4.29 -2.17 -4.07
C LEU A 61 -4.01 -0.78 -3.51
N VAL A 62 -4.14 -0.60 -2.20
CA VAL A 62 -3.83 0.68 -1.54
C VAL A 62 -2.36 1.05 -1.74
N ALA A 63 -1.45 0.10 -1.52
CA ALA A 63 -0.02 0.34 -1.67
C ALA A 63 0.36 0.73 -3.11
N ASP A 64 -0.22 0.04 -4.10
CA ASP A 64 0.01 0.32 -5.51
C ASP A 64 -0.51 1.69 -5.94
N VAL A 65 -1.71 2.07 -5.50
CA VAL A 65 -2.27 3.40 -5.79
C VAL A 65 -1.45 4.50 -5.14
N ILE A 66 -1.05 4.35 -3.87
CA ILE A 66 -0.23 5.36 -3.19
C ILE A 66 1.09 5.54 -3.92
N ARG A 67 1.77 4.44 -4.28
CA ARG A 67 3.02 4.49 -5.05
C ARG A 67 2.85 5.23 -6.38
N HIS A 68 1.81 4.88 -7.14
CA HIS A 68 1.54 5.48 -8.45
C HIS A 68 1.31 6.98 -8.31
N GLU A 69 0.34 7.39 -7.51
CA GLU A 69 -0.04 8.79 -7.34
C GLU A 69 1.10 9.63 -6.73
N TYR A 70 1.85 9.05 -5.80
CA TYR A 70 2.98 9.74 -5.18
C TYR A 70 4.05 10.11 -6.21
N TYR A 71 4.38 9.24 -7.17
CA TYR A 71 5.40 9.53 -8.18
C TYR A 71 4.87 10.13 -9.49
N TYR A 72 3.56 10.06 -9.73
CA TYR A 72 2.93 10.59 -10.95
C TYR A 72 2.98 12.12 -11.02
N ASP A 73 2.57 12.83 -9.96
CA ASP A 73 2.47 14.30 -9.97
C ASP A 73 3.80 14.98 -9.62
N GLU A 74 4.73 15.11 -10.56
CA GLU A 74 6.07 15.70 -10.33
C GLU A 74 6.05 17.19 -9.94
N SER A 75 4.90 17.86 -10.06
CA SER A 75 4.76 19.31 -9.81
C SER A 75 4.41 19.66 -8.37
N ALA A 76 3.79 18.73 -7.63
CA ALA A 76 3.37 18.95 -6.27
C ALA A 76 4.44 18.55 -5.24
N GLY A 77 4.55 19.34 -4.17
CA GLY A 77 5.41 19.02 -3.03
C GLY A 77 4.97 17.73 -2.33
N ILE A 78 5.91 17.07 -1.63
CA ILE A 78 5.73 15.76 -0.98
C ILE A 78 4.43 15.66 -0.18
N ARG A 79 4.14 16.65 0.68
CA ARG A 79 2.93 16.67 1.51
C ARG A 79 1.64 16.59 0.68
N VAL A 80 1.55 17.41 -0.37
CA VAL A 80 0.34 17.48 -1.20
C VAL A 80 0.16 16.20 -2.00
N CYS A 81 1.26 15.64 -2.55
CA CYS A 81 1.22 14.33 -3.22
C CYS A 81 0.73 13.23 -2.30
N LEU A 82 1.23 13.14 -1.06
CA LEU A 82 0.82 12.10 -0.12
C LEU A 82 -0.67 12.20 0.24
N ILE A 83 -1.17 13.41 0.50
CA ILE A 83 -2.60 13.62 0.79
C ILE A 83 -3.45 13.15 -0.40
N LYS A 84 -3.12 13.60 -1.63
CA LYS A 84 -3.84 13.20 -2.85
C LYS A 84 -3.79 11.68 -3.07
N ALA A 85 -2.62 11.08 -2.88
CA ALA A 85 -2.39 9.64 -3.05
C ALA A 85 -3.25 8.80 -2.09
N ILE A 86 -3.32 9.19 -0.81
CA ILE A 86 -4.15 8.53 0.20
C ILE A 86 -5.65 8.69 -0.13
N LEU A 87 -6.09 9.89 -0.54
CA LEU A 87 -7.47 10.12 -0.94
C LEU A 87 -7.87 9.29 -2.17
N ALA A 88 -6.99 9.21 -3.16
CA ALA A 88 -7.19 8.39 -4.34
C ALA A 88 -7.26 6.89 -4.00
N ALA A 89 -6.37 6.42 -3.11
CA ALA A 89 -6.40 5.04 -2.62
C ALA A 89 -7.70 4.70 -1.90
N ASN A 90 -8.19 5.58 -1.02
CA ASN A 90 -9.47 5.41 -0.33
C ASN A 90 -10.64 5.33 -1.31
N LYS A 91 -10.69 6.23 -2.30
CA LYS A 91 -11.73 6.21 -3.34
C LYS A 91 -11.69 4.90 -4.13
N ARG A 92 -10.48 4.44 -4.51
CA ARG A 92 -10.30 3.21 -5.28
C ARG A 92 -10.68 1.96 -4.49
N LEU A 93 -10.36 1.93 -3.19
CA LEU A 93 -10.77 0.87 -2.28
C LEU A 93 -12.29 0.81 -2.11
N GLY A 94 -12.95 1.97 -1.95
CA GLY A 94 -14.41 2.07 -1.91
C GLY A 94 -15.07 1.48 -3.16
N HIS A 95 -14.59 1.87 -4.34
CA HIS A 95 -15.08 1.31 -5.60
C HIS A 95 -14.79 -0.19 -5.78
N ALA A 96 -13.64 -0.67 -5.29
CA ALA A 96 -13.32 -2.11 -5.33
C ALA A 96 -14.27 -2.94 -4.45
N ARG A 97 -14.67 -2.38 -3.30
CA ARG A 97 -15.69 -2.97 -2.42
C ARG A 97 -17.08 -2.98 -3.08
N GLU A 98 -17.51 -1.85 -3.66
CA GLU A 98 -18.81 -1.71 -4.33
C GLU A 98 -18.98 -2.68 -5.50
N ARG A 99 -17.92 -2.89 -6.29
CA ARG A 99 -17.93 -3.81 -7.44
C ARG A 99 -17.84 -5.28 -7.06
N SER A 100 -17.88 -5.63 -5.77
CA SER A 100 -17.64 -6.99 -5.28
C SER A 100 -16.34 -7.63 -5.76
N ALA A 101 -15.39 -6.83 -6.28
CA ALA A 101 -14.06 -7.31 -6.65
C ALA A 101 -13.28 -7.78 -5.39
N LEU A 102 -13.68 -7.28 -4.21
CA LEU A 102 -13.22 -7.73 -2.89
C LEU A 102 -14.31 -8.51 -2.11
N GLY A 103 -15.45 -8.81 -2.74
CA GLY A 103 -16.59 -9.54 -2.19
C GLY A 103 -17.47 -8.76 -1.20
N ALA A 104 -18.79 -8.83 -1.35
CA ALA A 104 -19.74 -8.44 -0.30
C ALA A 104 -19.58 -9.40 0.89
N GLY A 105 -19.07 -8.89 2.02
CA GLY A 105 -19.05 -9.61 3.28
C GLY A 105 -20.48 -9.74 3.83
N GLY A 106 -21.18 -10.77 3.39
CA GLY A 106 -22.26 -11.35 4.18
C GLY A 106 -21.70 -11.81 5.52
N VAL A 107 -22.37 -11.39 6.58
CA VAL A 107 -22.27 -11.96 7.92
C VAL A 107 -22.51 -13.48 7.86
N ALA A 108 -21.45 -14.27 7.81
CA ALA A 108 -21.54 -15.72 7.90
C ALA A 108 -20.67 -16.21 9.06
N GLY A 109 -21.34 -16.62 10.14
CA GLY A 109 -20.83 -17.60 11.08
C GLY A 109 -19.90 -17.12 12.19
N ALA A 110 -20.40 -16.27 13.10
CA ALA A 110 -19.92 -16.32 14.47
C ALA A 110 -20.68 -17.46 15.18
N GLY A 111 -20.17 -18.67 15.05
CA GLY A 111 -20.53 -19.76 15.95
C GLY A 111 -20.14 -19.37 17.38
N ALA A 112 -21.12 -19.30 18.27
CA ALA A 112 -20.89 -19.12 19.69
C ALA A 112 -20.15 -20.35 20.26
N PRO A 113 -19.07 -20.18 21.04
CA PRO A 113 -18.57 -21.24 21.90
C PRO A 113 -19.31 -21.24 23.25
N ALA A 114 -19.63 -22.45 23.69
CA ALA A 114 -20.19 -22.89 24.99
C ALA A 114 -21.68 -22.65 25.23
#